data_AF-A0A1J4KFN2-F1
#
_entry.id   AF-A0A1J4KFN2-F1
#
_cell.length_a   1.000
_cell.length_b   1.000
_cell.length_c   1.000
_cell.angle_alpha   90.00
_cell.angle_beta   90.00
_cell.angle_gamma   90.00
#
_symmetry.space_group_name_H-M   'P 1'
#
loop_
_entity.id
_entity.type
_entity.pdbx_description
1 polymer ?
#
loop_
_entity_poly.entity_id
_entity_poly.type
_entity_poly.pdbx_seq_one_letter_code
_entity_poly.pdbx_strand_id
1 'polypeptide(L)'
;MSSKKKPRSISAKGKKGVDETEKLASGNGWTTAAVQKYLEATTDEERLNQLLAMFSITEQEYQYDFKSTATIDFHFANVLYCTEANFDPHKIQFFCRTLHKMLETGIQKIQENSELDFDELRDELYEMFHVAFNEFNTPEYLFTPPEATELIKHVTLTFLRPIRLILHPYYLENHSTYLLELKKVFRPVKPVPLSECEEIMPVIDEDKQFPILTMPKEGTIDLEGVRQAIKQYTDGIIQTIEKRYDDLDEQIARLNPMMSPT
;
A
#
# COMPACT_ATOMS: atom_id res chain seq x y z
N MET A 1 -66.29 -4.58 13.64
CA MET A 1 -65.53 -5.38 12.66
C MET A 1 -65.11 -4.49 11.49
N SER A 2 -63.81 -4.56 11.15
CA SER A 2 -63.15 -4.15 9.90
C SER A 2 -63.12 -2.68 9.48
N SER A 3 -62.08 -1.96 9.93
CA SER A 3 -61.58 -0.72 9.34
C SER A 3 -60.66 -1.02 8.13
N LYS A 4 -61.07 -0.66 6.91
CA LYS A 4 -60.20 -0.66 5.72
C LYS A 4 -59.55 0.71 5.55
N LYS A 5 -58.23 0.83 5.81
CA LYS A 5 -57.43 2.00 5.42
C LYS A 5 -57.04 1.89 3.94
N LYS A 6 -57.35 2.93 3.15
CA LYS A 6 -56.81 3.15 1.80
C LYS A 6 -55.36 3.66 1.90
N PRO A 7 -54.42 3.21 1.04
CA PRO A 7 -53.13 3.86 0.91
C PRO A 7 -53.24 5.14 0.06
N ARG A 8 -52.59 6.22 0.53
CA ARG A 8 -52.41 7.48 -0.19
C ARG A 8 -51.34 7.30 -1.27
N SER A 9 -51.70 7.56 -2.52
CA SER A 9 -50.76 7.82 -3.60
C SER A 9 -50.15 9.21 -3.42
N ILE A 10 -48.82 9.31 -3.38
CA ILE A 10 -48.12 10.60 -3.55
C ILE A 10 -47.37 10.51 -4.87
N SER A 11 -47.91 11.22 -5.86
CA SER A 11 -47.22 11.59 -7.09
C SER A 11 -46.62 12.97 -6.88
N ALA A 12 -45.33 13.14 -7.17
CA ALA A 12 -44.78 14.45 -7.52
C ALA A 12 -43.68 14.29 -8.58
N LYS A 13 -43.99 14.79 -9.78
CA LYS A 13 -43.08 15.03 -10.89
C LYS A 13 -42.06 16.12 -10.56
N GLY A 14 -40.84 15.95 -11.04
CA GLY A 14 -39.78 16.96 -11.18
C GLY A 14 -38.44 16.23 -11.12
N LYS A 15 -37.46 16.40 -12.00
CA LYS A 15 -37.16 17.46 -12.96
C LYS A 15 -36.17 16.84 -13.96
N LYS A 16 -36.37 17.04 -15.26
CA LYS A 16 -35.36 16.74 -16.30
C LYS A 16 -34.16 17.67 -16.03
N GLY A 17 -33.01 17.09 -15.77
CA GLY A 17 -31.71 17.75 -15.66
C GLY A 17 -30.66 16.70 -15.96
N VAL A 18 -29.96 16.89 -17.06
CA VAL A 18 -28.93 16.03 -17.64
C VAL A 18 -27.78 15.86 -16.65
N ASP A 19 -27.44 14.62 -16.32
CA ASP A 19 -26.05 14.18 -16.37
C ASP A 19 -26.05 12.69 -16.74
N GLU A 20 -25.70 12.44 -17.99
CA GLU A 20 -25.39 11.13 -18.53
C GLU A 20 -24.00 10.71 -18.05
N THR A 21 -23.85 10.52 -16.74
CA THR A 21 -22.90 9.54 -16.24
C THR A 21 -23.61 8.19 -16.33
N GLU A 22 -23.01 7.25 -17.06
CA GLU A 22 -23.48 5.88 -17.22
C GLU A 22 -24.17 5.41 -15.93
N LYS A 23 -25.45 5.06 -16.01
CA LYS A 23 -26.27 4.68 -14.84
C LYS A 23 -25.51 3.65 -13.99
N LEU A 24 -24.77 4.07 -12.97
CA LEU A 24 -24.06 3.12 -12.12
C LEU A 24 -25.10 2.21 -11.46
N ALA A 25 -24.75 0.95 -11.24
CA ALA A 25 -25.69 -0.03 -10.69
C ALA A 25 -25.83 0.21 -9.18
N SER A 26 -26.60 1.23 -8.80
CA SER A 26 -26.66 1.73 -7.43
C SER A 26 -27.42 0.78 -6.49
N GLY A 27 -26.82 0.50 -5.33
CA GLY A 27 -27.50 -0.01 -4.12
C GLY A 27 -27.99 -1.45 -4.14
N ASN A 28 -27.62 -2.26 -5.13
CA ASN A 28 -28.04 -3.67 -5.24
C ASN A 28 -26.86 -4.66 -5.16
N GLY A 29 -25.64 -4.19 -4.85
CA GLY A 29 -24.44 -5.03 -4.81
C GLY A 29 -24.16 -5.76 -6.13
N TRP A 30 -23.69 -7.01 -6.03
CA TRP A 30 -23.29 -7.85 -7.16
C TRP A 30 -24.49 -8.39 -7.97
N THR A 31 -25.03 -7.54 -8.84
CA THR A 31 -26.00 -7.91 -9.88
C THR A 31 -25.33 -8.14 -11.23
N THR A 32 -25.96 -8.90 -12.14
CA THR A 32 -25.43 -9.13 -13.50
C THR A 32 -25.17 -7.83 -14.25
N ALA A 33 -26.07 -6.85 -14.11
CA ALA A 33 -25.91 -5.52 -14.71
C ALA A 33 -24.77 -4.71 -14.07
N ALA A 34 -24.51 -4.91 -12.78
CA ALA A 34 -23.41 -4.25 -12.07
C ALA A 34 -22.04 -4.80 -12.51
N VAL A 35 -21.94 -6.13 -12.65
CA VAL A 35 -20.74 -6.81 -13.16
C VAL A 35 -20.45 -6.38 -14.59
N GLN A 36 -21.46 -6.36 -15.44
CA GLN A 36 -21.29 -5.95 -16.84
C GLN A 36 -20.70 -4.53 -16.95
N LYS A 37 -21.23 -3.58 -16.16
CA LYS A 37 -20.67 -2.21 -16.10
C LYS A 37 -19.26 -2.15 -15.52
N TYR A 38 -18.96 -2.98 -14.53
CA TYR A 38 -17.61 -3.07 -13.98
C TYR A 38 -16.60 -3.56 -15.04
N LEU A 39 -17.01 -4.49 -15.89
CA LEU A 39 -16.18 -5.01 -16.98
C LEU A 39 -16.06 -4.04 -18.16
N GLU A 40 -17.08 -3.20 -18.38
CA GLU A 40 -17.06 -2.14 -19.40
C GLU A 40 -16.13 -0.97 -19.02
N ALA A 41 -15.89 -0.77 -17.72
CA ALA A 41 -14.99 0.27 -17.22
C ALA A 41 -13.53 0.02 -17.67
N THR A 42 -12.93 1.06 -18.24
CA THR A 42 -11.61 1.00 -18.88
C THR A 42 -10.47 1.40 -17.95
N THR A 43 -10.79 2.20 -16.92
CA THR A 43 -9.82 2.66 -15.92
C THR A 43 -10.14 2.10 -14.54
N ASP A 44 -9.12 1.98 -13.69
CA ASP A 44 -9.30 1.54 -12.31
C ASP A 44 -10.11 2.54 -11.47
N GLU A 45 -10.09 3.83 -11.84
CA GLU A 45 -10.90 4.88 -11.21
C GLU A 45 -12.39 4.72 -11.53
N GLU A 46 -12.74 4.42 -12.79
CA GLU A 46 -14.12 4.08 -13.18
C GLU A 46 -14.62 2.83 -12.46
N ARG A 47 -13.78 1.81 -12.34
CA ARG A 47 -14.08 0.57 -11.61
C ARG A 47 -14.33 0.83 -10.12
N LEU A 48 -13.50 1.65 -9.48
CA LEU A 48 -13.68 2.06 -8.10
C LEU A 48 -15.01 2.81 -7.92
N ASN A 49 -15.30 3.79 -8.79
CA ASN A 49 -16.56 4.55 -8.75
C ASN A 49 -17.80 3.65 -8.92
N GLN A 50 -17.71 2.63 -9.77
CA GLN A 50 -18.78 1.64 -9.91
C GLN A 50 -18.97 0.82 -8.63
N LEU A 51 -17.91 0.39 -7.94
CA LEU A 51 -18.03 -0.31 -6.65
C LEU A 51 -18.62 0.60 -5.57
N LEU A 52 -18.16 1.85 -5.48
CA LEU A 52 -18.73 2.84 -4.57
C LEU A 52 -20.25 2.96 -4.76
N ALA A 53 -20.71 3.07 -6.01
CA ALA A 53 -22.14 3.10 -6.32
C ALA A 53 -22.87 1.79 -5.98
N MET A 54 -22.27 0.63 -6.25
CA MET A 54 -22.86 -0.68 -5.97
C MET A 54 -23.18 -0.88 -4.49
N PHE A 55 -22.28 -0.42 -3.62
CA PHE A 55 -22.42 -0.51 -2.16
C PHE A 55 -23.02 0.74 -1.52
N SER A 56 -23.42 1.73 -2.31
CA SER A 56 -23.95 3.02 -1.83
C SER A 56 -23.01 3.71 -0.83
N ILE A 57 -21.70 3.63 -1.11
CA ILE A 57 -20.65 4.28 -0.34
C ILE A 57 -20.20 5.50 -1.13
N THR A 58 -20.17 6.66 -0.48
CA THR A 58 -19.68 7.91 -1.06
C THR A 58 -18.15 7.94 -1.05
N GLU A 59 -17.55 8.76 -1.91
CA GLU A 59 -16.09 8.96 -1.91
C GLU A 59 -15.59 9.46 -0.55
N GLN A 60 -16.37 10.31 0.12
CA GLN A 60 -16.05 10.79 1.45
C GLN A 60 -16.05 9.65 2.48
N GLU A 61 -17.05 8.78 2.47
CA GLU A 61 -17.07 7.60 3.35
C GLU A 61 -15.90 6.66 3.06
N TYR A 62 -15.58 6.41 1.80
CA TYR A 62 -14.43 5.60 1.42
C TYR A 62 -13.09 6.18 1.91
N GLN A 63 -12.94 7.51 1.93
CA GLN A 63 -11.71 8.17 2.38
C GLN A 63 -11.57 8.23 3.92
N TYR A 64 -12.68 8.35 4.65
CA TYR A 64 -12.66 8.70 6.08
C TYR A 64 -13.30 7.67 7.02
N ASP A 65 -14.10 6.72 6.51
CA ASP A 65 -14.66 5.62 7.31
C ASP A 65 -13.96 4.30 6.98
N PHE A 66 -13.24 3.76 7.97
CA PHE A 66 -12.48 2.51 7.83
C PHE A 66 -13.36 1.32 7.43
N LYS A 67 -14.62 1.27 7.86
CA LYS A 67 -15.54 0.19 7.48
C LYS A 67 -15.89 0.26 6.00
N SER A 68 -16.19 1.46 5.51
CA SER A 68 -16.43 1.73 4.11
C SER A 68 -15.19 1.45 3.24
N THR A 69 -14.00 1.89 3.66
CA THR A 69 -12.74 1.57 2.96
C THR A 69 -12.51 0.07 2.86
N ALA A 70 -12.59 -0.64 4.00
CA ALA A 70 -12.36 -2.09 4.05
C ALA A 70 -13.37 -2.87 3.19
N THR A 71 -14.63 -2.44 3.15
CA THR A 71 -15.68 -3.05 2.33
C THR A 71 -15.37 -2.92 0.85
N ILE A 72 -14.98 -1.71 0.40
CA ILE A 72 -14.67 -1.45 -1.00
C ILE A 72 -13.38 -2.16 -1.42
N ASP A 73 -12.32 -2.09 -0.62
CA ASP A 73 -11.04 -2.76 -0.89
C ASP A 73 -11.22 -4.28 -0.99
N PHE A 74 -12.02 -4.87 -0.09
CA PHE A 74 -12.37 -6.28 -0.14
C PHE A 74 -13.03 -6.63 -1.47
N HIS A 75 -14.03 -5.87 -1.90
CA HIS A 75 -14.72 -6.13 -3.15
C HIS A 75 -13.84 -5.89 -4.38
N PHE A 76 -13.01 -4.84 -4.37
CA PHE A 76 -12.10 -4.50 -5.45
C PHE A 76 -11.04 -5.58 -5.68
N ALA A 77 -10.41 -6.07 -4.60
CA ALA A 77 -9.41 -7.14 -4.70
C ALA A 77 -10.00 -8.45 -5.25
N ASN A 78 -11.19 -8.83 -4.79
CA ASN A 78 -11.81 -10.09 -5.20
C ASN A 78 -12.33 -10.05 -6.65
N VAL A 79 -12.90 -8.94 -7.09
CA VAL A 79 -13.32 -8.81 -8.50
C VAL A 79 -12.10 -8.74 -9.42
N LEU A 80 -11.01 -8.09 -8.99
CA LEU A 80 -9.76 -8.05 -9.76
C LEU A 80 -9.20 -9.46 -9.97
N TYR A 81 -9.17 -10.28 -8.93
CA TYR A 81 -8.79 -11.70 -9.04
C TYR A 81 -9.64 -12.45 -10.08
N CYS A 82 -10.96 -12.25 -10.07
CA CYS A 82 -11.83 -12.89 -11.06
C CYS A 82 -11.57 -12.40 -12.49
N THR A 83 -11.26 -11.11 -12.67
CA THR A 83 -10.90 -10.57 -13.99
C THR A 83 -9.57 -11.11 -14.50
N GLU A 84 -8.56 -11.27 -13.62
CA GLU A 84 -7.27 -11.88 -13.96
C GLU A 84 -7.42 -13.37 -14.29
N ALA A 85 -8.35 -14.07 -13.62
CA ALA A 85 -8.71 -15.45 -13.90
C ALA A 85 -9.56 -15.63 -15.17
N ASN A 86 -9.90 -14.54 -15.88
CA ASN A 86 -10.74 -14.53 -17.08
C ASN A 86 -12.11 -15.21 -16.90
N PHE A 87 -12.73 -15.04 -15.73
CA PHE A 87 -14.07 -15.54 -15.50
C PHE A 87 -15.12 -14.77 -16.30
N ASP A 88 -16.15 -15.48 -16.75
CA ASP A 88 -17.30 -14.86 -17.38
C ASP A 88 -18.12 -14.02 -16.37
N PRO A 89 -18.99 -13.09 -16.83
CA PRO A 89 -19.76 -12.23 -15.94
C PRO A 89 -20.63 -12.98 -14.93
N HIS A 90 -21.14 -14.16 -15.28
CA HIS A 90 -21.99 -14.97 -14.39
C HIS A 90 -21.15 -15.59 -13.26
N LYS A 91 -19.97 -16.13 -13.57
CA LYS A 91 -19.00 -16.61 -12.59
C LYS A 91 -18.54 -15.51 -11.64
N ILE A 92 -18.22 -14.32 -12.18
CA ILE A 92 -17.83 -13.14 -11.37
C ILE A 92 -18.97 -12.76 -10.42
N GLN A 93 -20.19 -12.64 -10.94
CA GLN A 93 -21.35 -12.30 -10.12
C GLN A 93 -21.55 -13.30 -8.99
N PHE A 94 -21.53 -14.60 -9.30
CA PHE A 94 -21.71 -15.66 -8.32
C PHE A 94 -20.64 -15.59 -7.23
N PHE A 95 -19.36 -15.51 -7.61
CA PHE A 95 -18.25 -15.52 -6.67
C PHE A 95 -18.28 -14.30 -5.75
N CYS A 96 -18.34 -13.10 -6.32
CA CYS A 96 -18.30 -11.86 -5.54
C CYS A 96 -19.55 -11.70 -4.67
N ARG A 97 -20.72 -12.18 -5.12
CA ARG A 97 -21.95 -12.19 -4.31
C ARG A 97 -21.86 -13.18 -3.15
N THR A 98 -21.28 -14.34 -3.37
CA THR A 98 -21.10 -15.36 -2.31
C THR A 98 -20.14 -14.83 -1.24
N LEU A 99 -19.01 -14.26 -1.65
CA LEU A 99 -18.07 -13.62 -0.73
C LEU A 99 -18.68 -12.43 0.03
N HIS A 100 -19.51 -11.63 -0.64
CA HIS A 100 -20.23 -10.54 0.04
C HIS A 100 -21.12 -11.06 1.18
N LYS A 101 -21.92 -12.11 0.92
CA LYS A 101 -22.77 -12.73 1.96
C LYS A 101 -21.96 -13.30 3.13
N MET A 102 -20.84 -13.93 2.83
CA MET A 102 -19.93 -14.45 3.86
C MET A 102 -19.35 -13.31 4.71
N LEU A 103 -18.94 -12.21 4.08
CA LEU A 103 -18.46 -11.01 4.78
C LEU A 103 -19.56 -10.42 5.67
N GLU A 104 -20.78 -10.20 5.14
CA GLU A 104 -21.91 -9.68 5.91
C GLU A 104 -22.23 -10.55 7.13
N THR A 105 -22.19 -11.89 6.96
CA THR A 105 -22.41 -12.84 8.05
C THR A 105 -21.32 -12.72 9.11
N GLY A 106 -20.05 -12.65 8.71
CA GLY A 106 -18.93 -12.44 9.64
C GLY A 106 -19.04 -11.11 10.40
N ILE A 107 -19.43 -10.03 9.71
CA ILE A 107 -19.67 -8.71 10.30
C ILE A 107 -20.82 -8.76 11.32
N GLN A 108 -21.90 -9.48 11.00
CA GLN A 108 -23.02 -9.62 11.93
C GLN A 108 -22.60 -10.37 13.19
N LYS A 109 -21.94 -11.53 13.04
CA LYS A 109 -21.52 -12.39 14.17
C LYS A 109 -20.56 -11.68 15.12
N ILE A 110 -19.61 -10.91 14.58
CA ILE A 110 -18.63 -10.18 15.39
C ILE A 110 -19.24 -8.97 16.12
N GLN A 111 -20.33 -8.42 15.60
CA GLN A 111 -21.10 -7.37 16.26
C GLN A 111 -22.04 -7.94 17.33
N GLU A 112 -22.52 -9.17 17.16
CA GLU A 112 -23.40 -9.84 18.13
C GLU A 112 -22.63 -10.44 19.31
N ASN A 113 -21.40 -10.93 19.10
CA ASN A 113 -20.60 -11.59 20.12
C ASN A 113 -19.14 -11.11 20.11
N SER A 114 -18.71 -10.45 21.19
CA SER A 114 -17.32 -9.98 21.35
C SER A 114 -16.31 -11.11 21.63
N GLU A 115 -16.76 -12.28 22.08
CA GLU A 115 -15.94 -13.47 22.37
C GLU A 115 -16.10 -14.56 21.29
N LEU A 116 -16.38 -14.14 20.05
CA LEU A 116 -16.59 -15.06 18.93
C LEU A 116 -15.39 -15.99 18.71
N ASP A 117 -15.66 -17.30 18.64
CA ASP A 117 -14.67 -18.29 18.21
C ASP A 117 -14.48 -18.20 16.70
N PHE A 118 -13.26 -17.83 16.29
CA PHE A 118 -12.91 -17.65 14.88
C PHE A 118 -12.69 -18.97 14.14
N ASP A 119 -12.44 -20.08 14.83
CA ASP A 119 -12.36 -21.39 14.20
C ASP A 119 -13.76 -21.90 13.88
N GLU A 120 -14.73 -21.76 14.79
CA GLU A 120 -16.14 -22.07 14.52
C GLU A 120 -16.72 -21.19 13.41
N LEU A 121 -16.44 -19.88 13.43
CA LEU A 121 -16.86 -18.97 12.37
C LEU A 121 -16.27 -19.37 11.01
N ARG A 122 -15.01 -19.82 10.98
CA ARG A 122 -14.34 -20.23 9.75
C ARG A 122 -15.05 -21.43 9.13
N ASP A 123 -15.40 -22.42 9.96
CA ASP A 123 -16.10 -23.62 9.50
C ASP A 123 -17.52 -23.28 9.01
N GLU A 124 -18.26 -22.42 9.73
CA GLU A 124 -19.60 -21.95 9.32
C GLU A 124 -19.56 -21.24 7.96
N LEU A 125 -18.58 -20.36 7.75
CA LEU A 125 -18.43 -19.63 6.49
C LEU A 125 -17.92 -20.51 5.35
N TYR A 126 -17.07 -21.49 5.64
CA TYR A 126 -16.66 -22.49 4.65
C TYR A 126 -17.85 -23.32 4.18
N GLU A 127 -18.71 -23.78 5.10
CA GLU A 127 -19.93 -24.50 4.73
C GLU A 127 -20.90 -23.62 3.94
N MET A 128 -21.02 -22.33 4.29
CA MET A 128 -21.80 -21.38 3.49
C MET A 128 -21.29 -21.28 2.05
N PHE A 129 -19.97 -21.18 1.87
CA PHE A 129 -19.35 -21.17 0.55
C PHE A 129 -19.60 -22.48 -0.19
N HIS A 130 -19.43 -23.62 0.48
CA HIS A 130 -19.58 -24.95 -0.10
C HIS A 130 -21.03 -25.21 -0.54
N VAL A 131 -22.03 -24.84 0.28
CA VAL A 131 -23.46 -24.93 -0.08
C VAL A 131 -23.76 -24.02 -1.27
N ALA A 132 -23.33 -22.76 -1.24
CA ALA A 132 -23.54 -21.85 -2.36
C ALA A 132 -22.89 -22.35 -3.65
N PHE A 133 -21.68 -22.91 -3.55
CA PHE A 133 -20.98 -23.50 -4.68
C PHE A 133 -21.75 -24.67 -5.28
N ASN A 134 -22.29 -25.57 -4.44
CA ASN A 134 -23.05 -26.72 -4.93
C ASN A 134 -24.45 -26.36 -5.46
N GLU A 135 -25.12 -25.38 -4.87
CA GLU A 135 -26.45 -24.93 -5.29
C GLU A 135 -26.42 -24.16 -6.61
N PHE A 136 -25.39 -23.36 -6.84
CA PHE A 136 -25.31 -22.48 -8.00
C PHE A 136 -24.40 -23.00 -9.11
N ASN A 137 -23.64 -24.08 -8.92
CA ASN A 137 -22.92 -24.78 -9.99
C ASN A 137 -23.89 -25.58 -10.89
N THR A 138 -24.85 -24.86 -11.46
CA THR A 138 -25.78 -25.28 -12.50
C THR A 138 -25.12 -25.03 -13.87
N PRO A 139 -25.69 -25.51 -15.00
CA PRO A 139 -25.10 -25.36 -16.34
C PRO A 139 -24.71 -23.92 -16.73
N GLU A 140 -25.30 -22.92 -16.08
CA GLU A 140 -25.12 -21.48 -16.32
C GLU A 140 -23.90 -20.88 -15.58
N TYR A 141 -23.36 -21.56 -14.56
CA TYR A 141 -22.23 -21.09 -13.73
C TYR A 141 -21.14 -22.16 -13.60
N LEU A 142 -20.97 -22.98 -14.64
CA LEU A 142 -20.19 -24.21 -14.53
C LEU A 142 -18.69 -23.91 -14.37
N PHE A 143 -18.18 -24.09 -13.16
CA PHE A 143 -16.75 -24.07 -12.89
C PHE A 143 -16.15 -25.40 -13.30
N THR A 144 -15.06 -25.36 -14.05
CA THR A 144 -14.27 -26.57 -14.30
C THR A 144 -13.62 -27.04 -12.99
N PRO A 145 -13.33 -28.34 -12.82
CA PRO A 145 -12.66 -28.82 -11.61
C PRO A 145 -11.34 -28.07 -11.25
N PRO A 146 -10.50 -27.68 -12.23
CA PRO A 146 -9.35 -26.82 -11.97
C PRO A 146 -9.72 -25.43 -11.43
N GLU A 147 -10.70 -24.75 -12.03
CA GLU A 147 -11.18 -23.45 -11.57
C GLU A 147 -11.75 -23.55 -10.15
N ALA A 148 -12.55 -24.58 -9.87
CA ALA A 148 -13.13 -24.82 -8.56
C ALA A 148 -12.04 -24.99 -7.48
N THR A 149 -10.96 -25.72 -7.80
CA THR A 149 -9.83 -25.95 -6.88
C THR A 149 -9.11 -24.65 -6.57
N GLU A 150 -8.81 -23.84 -7.59
CA GLU A 150 -8.16 -22.53 -7.38
C GLU A 150 -9.07 -21.54 -6.64
N LEU A 151 -10.39 -21.57 -6.88
CA LEU A 151 -11.35 -20.76 -6.13
C LEU A 151 -11.38 -21.13 -4.65
N ILE A 152 -11.51 -22.41 -4.34
CA ILE A 152 -11.50 -22.89 -2.94
C ILE A 152 -10.20 -22.48 -2.26
N LYS A 153 -9.06 -22.65 -2.95
CA LYS A 153 -7.75 -22.24 -2.46
C LYS A 153 -7.66 -20.73 -2.24
N HIS A 154 -8.16 -19.93 -3.18
CA HIS A 154 -8.20 -18.48 -3.06
C HIS A 154 -9.01 -18.08 -1.83
N VAL A 155 -10.28 -18.49 -1.73
CA VAL A 155 -11.16 -18.17 -0.58
C VAL A 155 -10.54 -18.61 0.74
N THR A 156 -9.91 -19.78 0.77
CA THR A 156 -9.26 -20.28 1.99
C THR A 156 -8.09 -19.38 2.42
N LEU A 157 -7.24 -18.97 1.47
CA LEU A 157 -6.03 -18.20 1.76
C LEU A 157 -6.28 -16.70 1.97
N THR A 158 -7.20 -16.11 1.19
CA THR A 158 -7.42 -14.67 1.16
C THR A 158 -8.58 -14.22 2.04
N PHE A 159 -9.52 -15.11 2.39
CA PHE A 159 -10.67 -14.78 3.23
C PHE A 159 -10.70 -15.57 4.55
N LEU A 160 -10.78 -16.91 4.50
CA LEU A 160 -11.05 -17.73 5.68
C LEU A 160 -9.89 -17.79 6.68
N ARG A 161 -8.65 -17.92 6.19
CA ARG A 161 -7.46 -17.93 7.05
C ARG A 161 -7.21 -16.58 7.73
N PRO A 162 -7.21 -15.44 7.01
CA PRO A 162 -7.02 -14.12 7.62
C PRO A 162 -8.32 -13.49 8.15
N ILE A 163 -9.39 -14.26 8.37
CA ILE A 163 -10.72 -13.73 8.69
C ILE A 163 -10.75 -12.74 9.86
N ARG A 164 -9.94 -12.99 10.90
CA ARG A 164 -9.83 -12.09 12.06
C ARG A 164 -9.33 -10.70 11.67
N LEU A 165 -8.42 -10.62 10.70
CA LEU A 165 -7.88 -9.35 10.17
C LEU A 165 -8.90 -8.65 9.28
N ILE A 166 -9.63 -9.42 8.46
CA ILE A 166 -10.67 -8.89 7.57
C ILE A 166 -11.82 -8.29 8.36
N LEU A 167 -12.24 -8.95 9.45
CA LEU A 167 -13.34 -8.48 10.28
C LEU A 167 -12.92 -7.39 11.29
N HIS A 168 -11.61 -7.10 11.39
CA HIS A 168 -11.10 -6.14 12.37
C HIS A 168 -11.68 -4.72 12.27
N PRO A 169 -11.90 -4.15 11.08
CA PRO A 169 -12.53 -2.83 10.96
C PRO A 169 -13.97 -2.77 11.51
N TYR A 170 -14.61 -3.92 11.73
CA TYR A 170 -16.04 -4.01 12.03
C TYR A 170 -16.38 -4.26 13.51
N TYR A 171 -15.39 -4.44 14.39
CA TYR A 171 -15.64 -4.57 15.83
C TYR A 171 -16.39 -3.34 16.38
N LEU A 172 -17.33 -3.57 17.31
CA LEU A 172 -18.10 -2.52 17.99
C LEU A 172 -17.22 -1.68 18.91
N GLU A 173 -16.36 -2.35 19.65
CA GLU A 173 -15.29 -1.71 20.39
C GLU A 173 -14.10 -1.62 19.44
N ASN A 174 -13.99 -0.50 18.73
CA ASN A 174 -12.67 0.03 18.44
C ASN A 174 -12.04 0.28 19.81
N HIS A 175 -11.46 -0.76 20.42
CA HIS A 175 -10.32 -0.53 21.28
C HIS A 175 -9.49 0.47 20.49
N SER A 176 -9.25 1.61 21.09
CA SER A 176 -8.13 2.45 20.72
C SER A 176 -6.85 1.66 20.96
N THR A 177 -6.69 0.53 20.26
CA THR A 177 -5.46 0.25 19.56
C THR A 177 -5.17 1.56 18.85
N TYR A 178 -4.36 2.37 19.51
CA TYR A 178 -3.45 3.28 18.88
C TYR A 178 -2.67 2.44 17.86
N LEU A 179 -3.32 2.09 16.76
CA LEU A 179 -2.69 1.93 15.48
C LEU A 179 -2.16 3.32 15.24
N LEU A 180 -0.96 3.58 15.78
CA LEU A 180 -0.12 4.70 15.45
C LEU A 180 -0.38 4.97 13.98
N GLU A 181 -0.87 6.17 13.68
CA GLU A 181 -1.07 6.71 12.34
C GLU A 181 0.25 6.60 11.57
N LEU A 182 0.54 5.41 11.10
CA LEU A 182 1.71 5.02 10.35
C LEU A 182 1.20 4.31 9.09
N LYS A 183 0.13 4.85 8.48
CA LYS A 183 0.19 5.06 7.03
C LYS A 183 1.31 6.07 6.77
N LYS A 184 2.56 5.62 6.95
CA LYS A 184 3.72 6.18 6.28
C LYS A 184 3.54 5.83 4.81
N VAL A 185 2.65 6.55 4.12
CA VAL A 185 2.95 6.92 2.74
C VAL A 185 4.35 7.50 2.85
N PHE A 186 5.34 6.83 2.26
CA PHE A 186 6.72 7.29 2.26
C PHE A 186 6.77 8.56 1.40
N ARG A 187 6.27 9.67 1.95
CA ARG A 187 6.54 11.00 1.43
C ARG A 187 7.98 11.25 1.86
N PRO A 188 8.92 11.41 0.90
CA PRO A 188 10.28 11.83 1.26
C PRO A 188 10.15 13.05 2.17
N VAL A 189 10.86 13.03 3.30
CA VAL A 189 10.98 14.22 4.15
C VAL A 189 11.42 15.35 3.23
N LYS A 190 10.70 16.48 3.24
CA LYS A 190 11.09 17.64 2.43
C LYS A 190 12.57 17.92 2.72
N PRO A 191 13.42 18.03 1.69
CA PRO A 191 14.84 18.25 1.92
C PRO A 191 15.01 19.51 2.76
N VAL A 192 15.87 19.42 3.78
CA VAL A 192 16.23 20.56 4.60
C VAL A 192 16.80 21.64 3.67
N PRO A 193 16.30 22.89 3.72
CA PRO A 193 16.85 23.97 2.91
C PRO A 193 18.36 24.10 3.17
N LEU A 194 19.15 24.34 2.12
CA LEU A 194 20.60 24.51 2.25
C LEU A 194 21.00 25.63 3.23
N SER A 195 20.08 26.55 3.56
CA SER A 195 20.26 27.58 4.59
C SER A 195 20.32 27.04 6.03
N GLU A 196 19.82 25.83 6.26
CA GLU A 196 19.78 25.17 7.58
C GLU A 196 20.85 24.08 7.71
N CYS A 197 21.63 23.84 6.66
CA CYS A 197 22.75 22.90 6.70
C CYS A 197 24.00 23.59 7.22
N GLU A 198 24.57 23.09 8.32
CA GLU A 198 25.93 23.44 8.72
C GLU A 198 26.93 22.64 7.87
N GLU A 199 27.81 23.34 7.15
CA GLU A 199 28.91 22.72 6.42
C GLU A 199 29.93 22.20 7.44
N ILE A 200 29.81 20.91 7.78
CA ILE A 200 30.81 20.22 8.59
C ILE A 200 32.01 19.97 7.69
N MET A 201 32.97 20.88 7.70
CA MET A 201 34.27 20.62 7.11
C MET A 201 34.91 19.44 7.84
N PRO A 202 35.44 18.43 7.13
CA PRO A 202 36.17 17.36 7.78
C PRO A 202 37.32 17.97 8.59
N VAL A 203 37.40 17.62 9.86
CA VAL A 203 38.55 17.98 10.71
C VAL A 203 39.75 17.19 10.17
N ILE A 204 40.52 17.82 9.29
CA ILE A 204 41.79 17.30 8.82
C ILE A 204 42.82 17.74 9.86
N ASP A 205 43.39 16.78 10.60
CA ASP A 205 44.51 17.01 11.50
C ASP A 205 45.55 17.92 10.82
N GLU A 206 46.03 18.95 11.52
CA GLU A 206 46.92 19.98 10.96
C GLU A 206 48.13 19.35 10.25
N ASP A 207 48.65 18.23 10.77
CA ASP A 207 49.78 17.50 10.23
C ASP A 207 49.52 16.79 8.88
N LYS A 208 48.27 16.75 8.43
CA LYS A 208 47.85 16.16 7.15
C LYS A 208 47.47 17.22 6.14
N GLN A 209 47.44 18.50 6.50
CA GLN A 209 47.12 19.57 5.56
C GLN A 209 48.31 19.81 4.63
N PHE A 210 48.04 20.02 3.35
CA PHE A 210 49.10 20.42 2.44
C PHE A 210 49.64 21.78 2.88
N PRO A 211 50.97 21.96 2.96
CA PRO A 211 51.55 23.26 3.30
C PRO A 211 51.06 24.29 2.29
N ILE A 212 50.84 25.53 2.72
CA ILE A 212 50.47 26.64 1.83
C ILE A 212 51.74 27.35 1.39
N LEU A 213 51.93 27.55 0.08
CA LEU A 213 53.08 28.29 -0.46
C LEU A 213 53.00 29.74 0.03
N THR A 214 53.81 30.08 1.02
CA THR A 214 53.95 31.45 1.52
C THR A 214 55.06 32.14 0.75
N MET A 215 54.67 33.00 -0.19
CA MET A 215 55.62 33.85 -0.90
C MET A 215 56.18 34.92 0.03
N PRO A 216 57.48 35.26 -0.04
CA PRO A 216 58.06 36.36 0.73
C PRO A 216 57.33 37.67 0.42
N LYS A 217 56.78 38.34 1.44
CA LYS A 217 55.92 39.52 1.27
C LYS A 217 56.67 40.87 1.26
N GLU A 218 58.00 40.90 1.40
CA GLU A 218 58.74 42.16 1.46
C GLU A 218 59.99 42.16 0.57
N GLY A 219 60.08 43.19 -0.28
CA GLY A 219 61.31 43.73 -0.88
C GLY A 219 62.05 42.86 -1.90
N THR A 220 61.86 43.15 -3.19
CA THR A 220 62.58 42.55 -4.35
C THR A 220 62.69 41.03 -4.32
N ILE A 221 61.69 40.38 -4.92
CA ILE A 221 61.65 38.94 -5.17
C ILE A 221 62.87 38.55 -6.03
N ASP A 222 63.91 38.01 -5.41
CA ASP A 222 65.04 37.40 -6.10
C ASP A 222 64.62 36.02 -6.65
N LEU A 223 65.02 35.70 -7.88
CA LEU A 223 64.69 34.43 -8.56
C LEU A 223 65.23 33.22 -7.77
N GLU A 224 66.37 33.39 -7.11
CA GLU A 224 66.97 32.38 -6.24
C GLU A 224 66.08 32.09 -5.02
N GLY A 225 65.51 33.14 -4.42
CA GLY A 225 64.60 33.05 -3.27
C GLY A 225 63.26 32.40 -3.61
N VAL A 226 62.71 32.67 -4.81
CA VAL A 226 61.51 31.99 -5.31
C VAL A 226 61.79 30.52 -5.56
N ARG A 227 62.95 30.19 -6.15
CA ARG A 227 63.34 28.81 -6.40
C ARG A 227 63.47 28.02 -5.10
N GLN A 228 64.02 28.64 -4.06
CA GLN A 228 64.14 28.02 -2.74
C GLN A 228 62.79 27.85 -2.05
N ALA A 229 61.89 28.83 -2.14
CA ALA A 229 60.53 28.74 -1.60
C ALA A 229 59.71 27.63 -2.28
N ILE A 230 59.80 27.52 -3.61
CA ILE A 230 59.14 26.44 -4.38
C ILE A 230 59.73 25.07 -4.00
N LYS A 231 61.05 24.99 -3.80
CA LYS A 231 61.69 23.74 -3.37
C LYS A 231 61.20 23.31 -1.99
N GLN A 232 61.20 24.22 -1.01
CA GLN A 232 60.71 23.93 0.34
C GLN A 232 59.23 23.53 0.36
N TYR A 233 58.41 24.16 -0.46
CA TYR A 233 57.00 23.80 -0.63
C TYR A 233 56.83 22.40 -1.26
N THR A 234 57.64 22.08 -2.27
CA THR A 234 57.61 20.78 -2.94
C THR A 234 58.06 19.68 -1.99
N ASP A 235 59.14 19.90 -1.24
CA ASP A 235 59.65 18.98 -0.23
C ASP A 235 58.59 18.75 0.88
N GLY A 236 57.90 19.81 1.32
CA GLY A 236 56.81 19.71 2.30
C GLY A 236 55.57 18.95 1.78
N ILE A 237 55.24 19.11 0.49
CA ILE A 237 54.18 18.31 -0.15
C ILE A 237 54.57 16.83 -0.18
N ILE A 238 55.79 16.51 -0.61
CA ILE A 238 56.28 15.13 -0.69
C ILE A 238 56.19 14.47 0.69
N GLN A 239 56.65 15.16 1.73
CA GLN A 239 56.63 14.65 3.11
C GLN A 239 55.20 14.41 3.62
N THR A 240 54.25 15.27 3.25
CA THR A 240 52.83 15.10 3.58
C THR A 240 52.20 13.92 2.83
N ILE A 241 52.61 13.70 1.59
CA ILE A 241 52.16 12.55 0.77
C ILE A 241 52.68 11.25 1.36
N GLU A 242 53.97 11.18 1.69
CA GLU A 242 54.59 10.00 2.33
C GLU A 242 53.89 9.63 3.64
N LYS A 243 53.65 10.61 4.51
CA LYS A 243 52.91 10.39 5.78
C LYS A 243 51.49 9.85 5.56
N ARG A 244 50.81 10.30 4.51
CA ARG A 244 49.46 9.78 4.16
C ARG A 244 49.51 8.36 3.58
N TYR A 245 50.58 8.00 2.86
CA TYR A 245 50.78 6.62 2.41
C TYR A 245 51.08 5.68 3.57
N ASP A 246 51.92 6.08 4.53
CA ASP A 246 52.19 5.29 5.74
C ASP A 246 50.91 5.02 6.56
N ASP A 247 50.06 6.04 6.73
CA ASP A 247 48.77 5.89 7.39
C ASP A 247 47.81 4.94 6.64
N LEU A 248 47.85 4.94 5.30
CA LEU A 248 47.06 4.03 4.47
C LEU A 248 47.56 2.60 4.58
N ASP A 249 48.89 2.40 4.61
CA ASP A 249 49.49 1.08 4.82
C ASP A 249 49.15 0.53 6.21
N GLU A 250 49.14 1.37 7.25
CA GLU A 250 48.70 0.96 8.59
C GLU A 250 47.21 0.58 8.62
N GLN A 251 46.36 1.33 7.92
CA GLN A 251 44.93 1.00 7.79
C GLN A 251 44.70 -0.29 7.01
N ILE A 252 45.47 -0.53 5.94
CA ILE A 252 45.42 -1.77 5.15
C ILE A 252 45.91 -2.95 6.01
N ALA A 253 46.98 -2.79 6.79
CA ALA A 253 47.48 -3.81 7.71
C ALA A 253 46.46 -4.17 8.81
N ARG A 254 45.71 -3.18 9.33
CA ARG A 254 44.61 -3.42 10.28
C ARG A 254 43.42 -4.16 9.66
N LEU A 255 43.15 -3.94 8.37
CA LEU A 255 42.07 -4.62 7.64
C LEU A 255 42.46 -6.04 7.17
N ASN A 256 43.75 -6.32 6.96
CA ASN A 256 44.26 -7.62 6.50
C ASN A 256 45.33 -8.21 7.44
N PRO A 257 44.97 -8.84 8.57
CA PRO A 257 45.93 -9.35 9.56
C PRO A 257 46.71 -10.61 9.12
N MET A 258 46.52 -11.16 7.91
CA MET A 258 47.20 -12.37 7.43
C MET A 258 48.30 -12.14 6.39
N MET A 259 48.73 -10.89 6.15
CA MET A 259 49.87 -10.60 5.25
C MET A 259 51.00 -9.81 5.92
N SER A 260 51.31 -10.10 7.19
CA SER A 260 52.60 -9.69 7.76
C SER A 260 53.68 -10.71 7.39
N PRO A 261 54.77 -10.33 6.68
CA PRO A 261 55.90 -11.22 6.51
C PRO A 261 56.69 -11.29 7.83
N THR A 262 57.08 -12.50 8.21
CA THR A 262 58.19 -12.79 9.14
C THR A 262 59.50 -12.17 8.68
#